data_AF-A0A962W9X7-F1
#
_entry.id   AF-A0A962W9X7-F1
#
_cell.length_a   1.000
_cell.length_b   1.000
_cell.length_c   1.000
_cell.angle_alpha   90.00
_cell.angle_beta   90.00
_cell.angle_gamma   90.00
#
_symmetry.space_group_name_H-M   'P 1'
#
loop_
_entity.id
_entity.type
_entity.pdbx_description
1 polymer ?
#
loop_
_entity_poly.entity_id
_entity_poly.type
_entity_poly.pdbx_seq_one_letter_code
_entity_poly.pdbx_strand_id
1 'polypeptide(L)'
;DTYDDIGLDAPVGGNTIDEVPDPDCSAVVCTVTELANFDLWAWEQLLDGRATTFDDGGTTTPAVALRNVQGCIVFTADTGRTNTGIVDVVIQWQGLKETADAVNGGAVCGDADDEDLTRRQVVVSTYVIDETEL
;
A
#
# COMPACT_ATOMS: atom_id res chain seq x y z
N ASP A 1 18.95 -5.77 -14.06
CA ASP A 1 18.87 -4.89 -12.89
C ASP A 1 18.40 -5.71 -11.70
N THR A 2 19.15 -5.68 -10.60
CA THR A 2 18.69 -6.23 -9.33
C THR A 2 17.73 -5.21 -8.73
N TYR A 3 16.44 -5.56 -8.66
CA TYR A 3 15.48 -4.79 -7.90
C TYR A 3 15.88 -4.84 -6.43
N ASP A 4 16.32 -3.71 -5.88
CA ASP A 4 16.45 -3.57 -4.44
C ASP A 4 15.05 -3.69 -3.84
N ASP A 5 14.92 -4.46 -2.75
CA ASP A 5 13.70 -4.52 -1.98
C ASP A 5 13.42 -3.14 -1.38
N ILE A 6 12.45 -2.43 -1.97
CA ILE A 6 12.03 -1.10 -1.53
C ILE A 6 11.02 -1.17 -0.37
N GLY A 7 10.84 -2.33 0.26
CA GLY A 7 9.91 -2.53 1.38
C GLY A 7 8.46 -2.52 0.92
N LEU A 8 8.16 -3.19 -0.18
CA LEU A 8 6.78 -3.30 -0.70
C LEU A 8 5.82 -3.96 0.31
N ASP A 9 6.35 -4.85 1.14
CA ASP A 9 5.62 -5.55 2.20
C ASP A 9 5.48 -4.73 3.49
N ALA A 10 6.26 -3.65 3.64
CA ALA A 10 6.15 -2.73 4.76
C ALA A 10 4.83 -1.94 4.67
N PRO A 11 4.07 -1.81 5.78
CA PRO A 11 2.85 -1.02 5.77
C PRO A 11 3.10 0.45 5.45
N VAL A 12 2.32 0.98 4.50
CA VAL A 12 2.10 2.41 4.27
C VAL A 12 0.76 2.85 4.85
N GLY A 13 0.62 4.13 5.15
CA GLY A 13 -0.55 4.77 5.77
C GLY A 13 -0.29 5.15 7.23
N GLY A 14 -0.96 6.20 7.69
CA GLY A 14 -0.77 6.75 9.03
C GLY A 14 0.40 7.72 9.12
N ASN A 15 0.80 8.33 8.00
CA ASN A 15 1.97 9.20 7.84
C ASN A 15 3.30 8.46 8.05
N THR A 16 3.41 7.22 7.61
CA THR A 16 4.67 6.46 7.60
C THR A 16 5.66 6.98 6.57
N ILE A 17 5.20 7.66 5.51
CA ILE A 17 6.04 8.34 4.52
C ILE A 17 5.54 9.78 4.33
N ASP A 18 6.04 10.74 5.12
CA ASP A 18 5.58 12.13 5.09
C ASP A 18 6.41 13.04 4.16
N GLU A 19 7.71 12.76 4.01
CA GLU A 19 8.62 13.49 3.14
C GLU A 19 8.46 13.06 1.67
N VAL A 20 8.30 14.04 0.78
CA VAL A 20 8.28 13.80 -0.66
C VAL A 20 9.67 13.31 -1.13
N PRO A 21 9.76 12.18 -1.83
CA PRO A 21 11.03 11.71 -2.39
C PRO A 21 11.64 12.71 -3.38
N ASP A 22 12.97 12.88 -3.33
CA ASP A 22 13.76 13.64 -4.30
C ASP A 22 14.44 12.66 -5.26
N PRO A 23 14.26 12.80 -6.59
CA PRO A 23 13.51 13.85 -7.27
C PRO A 23 11.99 13.65 -7.31
N ASP A 24 11.25 14.75 -7.49
CA ASP A 24 9.81 14.72 -7.76
C ASP A 24 9.53 14.11 -9.15
N CYS A 25 9.21 12.82 -9.15
CA CYS A 25 8.94 12.05 -10.37
C CYS A 25 7.65 12.44 -11.10
N SER A 26 6.83 13.34 -10.54
CA SER A 26 5.71 13.95 -11.28
C SER A 26 6.17 15.07 -12.22
N ALA A 27 7.36 15.64 -11.97
CA ALA A 27 7.88 16.80 -12.69
C ALA A 27 9.13 16.50 -13.54
N VAL A 28 9.87 15.44 -13.23
CA VAL A 28 11.09 15.05 -13.94
C VAL A 28 11.11 13.57 -14.32
N VAL A 29 12.04 13.19 -15.19
CA VAL A 29 12.27 11.78 -15.51
C VAL A 29 13.10 11.14 -14.40
N CYS A 30 12.55 10.09 -13.81
CA CYS A 30 13.18 9.30 -12.76
C CYS A 30 13.74 7.98 -13.27
N THR A 31 14.71 7.44 -12.55
CA THR A 31 15.07 6.02 -12.62
C THR A 31 13.92 5.15 -12.11
N VAL A 32 13.98 3.83 -12.38
CA VAL A 32 12.95 2.89 -11.93
C VAL A 32 12.78 2.86 -10.40
N THR A 33 13.89 2.97 -9.65
CA THR A 33 13.87 2.98 -8.19
C THR A 33 13.32 4.29 -7.63
N GLU A 34 13.72 5.43 -8.18
CA GLU A 34 13.19 6.74 -7.79
C GLU A 34 11.69 6.82 -8.04
N LEU A 35 11.23 6.33 -9.20
CA LEU A 35 9.81 6.28 -9.53
C LEU A 35 9.03 5.40 -8.55
N ALA A 36 9.54 4.22 -8.21
CA ALA A 36 8.87 3.32 -7.29
C ALA A 36 8.75 3.92 -5.87
N ASN A 37 9.79 4.62 -5.39
CA ASN A 37 9.75 5.35 -4.12
C ASN A 37 8.73 6.49 -4.15
N PHE A 38 8.68 7.25 -5.24
CA PHE A 38 7.71 8.33 -5.43
C PHE A 38 6.27 7.79 -5.48
N ASP A 39 6.04 6.68 -6.19
CA ASP A 39 4.73 6.03 -6.27
C ASP A 39 4.26 5.50 -4.90
N LEU A 40 5.16 4.92 -4.11
CA LEU A 40 4.86 4.49 -2.72
C LEU A 40 4.49 5.69 -1.84
N TRP A 41 5.26 6.79 -1.91
CA TRP A 41 4.92 8.03 -1.21
C TRP A 41 3.56 8.59 -1.68
N ALA A 42 3.28 8.58 -2.98
CA ALA A 42 2.02 9.07 -3.51
C ALA A 42 0.84 8.21 -3.02
N TRP A 43 1.03 6.90 -2.93
CA TRP A 43 0.03 5.98 -2.39
C TRP A 43 -0.22 6.21 -0.89
N GLU A 44 0.83 6.43 -0.08
CA GLU A 44 0.71 6.88 1.31
C GLU A 44 -0.20 8.12 1.42
N GLN A 45 0.06 9.16 0.61
CA GLN A 45 -0.74 10.39 0.69
C GLN A 45 -2.21 10.17 0.34
N LEU A 46 -2.52 9.19 -0.52
CA LEU A 46 -3.88 8.80 -0.84
C LEU A 46 -4.55 8.04 0.32
N LEU A 47 -3.83 7.12 0.97
CA LEU A 47 -4.33 6.40 2.15
C LEU A 47 -4.58 7.36 3.32
N ASP A 48 -3.70 8.35 3.51
CA ASP A 48 -3.85 9.45 4.46
C ASP A 48 -4.89 10.50 4.03
N GLY A 49 -5.52 10.29 2.87
CA GLY A 49 -6.59 11.11 2.31
C GLY A 49 -6.24 12.57 2.13
N ARG A 50 -4.97 12.89 1.92
CA ARG A 50 -4.53 14.26 1.63
C ARG A 50 -5.03 14.79 0.29
N ALA A 51 -5.38 13.87 -0.63
CA ALA A 51 -5.94 14.23 -1.93
C ALA A 51 -7.43 14.59 -1.89
N THR A 52 -8.16 14.20 -0.85
CA THR A 52 -9.59 14.51 -0.70
C THR A 52 -9.79 15.25 0.61
N THR A 53 -10.15 16.51 0.58
CA THR A 53 -10.35 17.32 1.79
C THR A 53 -11.74 17.92 1.82
N PHE A 54 -12.25 18.23 3.01
CA PHE A 54 -13.41 19.11 3.16
C PHE A 54 -13.04 20.29 4.05
N ASP A 55 -13.63 21.44 3.74
CA ASP A 55 -13.49 22.65 4.54
C ASP A 55 -14.67 22.73 5.52
N ASP A 56 -14.36 22.74 6.82
CA ASP A 56 -15.33 23.04 7.87
C ASP A 56 -14.86 24.26 8.67
N GLY A 57 -15.63 25.35 8.61
CA GLY A 57 -15.33 26.58 9.35
C GLY A 57 -13.97 27.23 9.01
N GLY A 58 -13.42 26.99 7.82
CA GLY A 58 -12.09 27.50 7.41
C GLY A 58 -10.92 26.59 7.79
N THR A 59 -11.20 25.38 8.30
CA THR A 59 -10.19 24.33 8.52
C THR A 59 -10.33 23.27 7.43
N THR A 60 -9.30 23.12 6.60
CA THR A 60 -9.21 22.04 5.63
C THR A 60 -8.81 20.75 6.34
N THR A 61 -9.69 19.75 6.30
CA THR A 61 -9.46 18.45 6.94
C THR A 61 -9.41 17.34 5.89
N PRO A 62 -8.45 16.40 5.95
CA PRO A 62 -8.47 15.20 5.12
C PRO A 62 -9.79 14.44 5.29
N ALA A 63 -10.40 14.07 4.19
CA ALA A 63 -11.64 13.31 4.11
C ALA A 63 -11.40 11.80 4.24
N VAL A 64 -10.39 11.39 5.01
CA VAL A 64 -10.19 9.96 5.31
C VAL A 64 -11.37 9.48 6.14
N ALA A 65 -12.20 8.64 5.53
CA ALA A 65 -13.28 7.95 6.22
C ALA A 65 -12.83 6.64 6.89
N LEU A 66 -11.64 6.13 6.57
CA LEU A 66 -11.13 4.85 7.03
C LEU A 66 -10.19 5.04 8.22
N ARG A 67 -10.58 4.55 9.39
CA ARG A 67 -9.78 4.65 10.62
C ARG A 67 -8.61 3.66 10.57
N ASN A 68 -7.42 4.09 10.98
CA ASN A 68 -6.21 3.27 11.02
C ASN A 68 -5.98 2.52 9.69
N VAL A 69 -6.18 3.20 8.58
CA VAL A 69 -5.99 2.61 7.25
C VAL A 69 -4.50 2.38 7.00
N GLN A 70 -4.17 1.20 6.48
CA GLN A 70 -2.83 0.84 6.02
C GLN A 70 -2.91 0.06 4.72
N GLY A 71 -1.83 0.09 3.94
CA GLY A 71 -1.66 -0.71 2.73
C GLY A 71 -0.30 -1.37 2.67
N CYS A 72 -0.21 -2.49 1.95
CA CYS A 72 1.04 -3.17 1.62
C CYS A 72 0.88 -3.96 0.33
N ILE A 73 2.00 -4.32 -0.28
CA ILE A 73 2.06 -5.09 -1.52
C ILE A 73 2.86 -6.37 -1.25
N VAL A 74 2.21 -7.52 -1.43
CA VAL A 74 2.85 -8.83 -1.27
C VAL A 74 3.09 -9.43 -2.64
N PHE A 75 4.34 -9.78 -2.94
CA PHE A 75 4.70 -10.49 -4.16
C PHE A 75 5.04 -11.95 -3.87
N THR A 76 4.39 -12.87 -4.59
CA THR A 76 4.67 -14.30 -4.56
C THR A 76 5.18 -14.75 -5.92
N ALA A 77 6.48 -14.99 -6.02
CA ALA A 77 7.12 -15.45 -7.26
C ALA A 77 6.72 -16.89 -7.61
N ASP A 78 6.61 -17.17 -8.90
CA ASP A 78 6.46 -18.53 -9.42
C ASP A 78 7.74 -19.36 -9.19
N THR A 79 7.58 -20.69 -9.17
CA THR A 79 8.73 -21.59 -8.94
C THR A 79 9.81 -21.40 -10.00
N GLY A 80 11.01 -21.00 -9.56
CA GLY A 80 12.16 -20.76 -10.45
C GLY A 80 12.15 -19.40 -11.15
N ARG A 81 11.27 -18.49 -10.74
CA ARG A 81 11.16 -17.11 -11.23
C ARG A 81 11.52 -16.12 -10.12
N THR A 82 11.89 -14.91 -10.50
CA THR A 82 12.19 -13.80 -9.58
C THR A 82 11.20 -12.65 -9.76
N ASN A 83 10.73 -12.39 -10.98
CA ASN A 83 9.88 -11.23 -11.30
C ASN A 83 8.51 -11.60 -11.90
N THR A 84 8.26 -12.89 -12.13
CA THR A 84 6.98 -13.44 -12.59
C THR A 84 6.24 -14.08 -11.41
N GLY A 85 4.99 -13.70 -11.19
CA GLY A 85 4.21 -14.21 -10.07
C GLY A 85 2.95 -13.41 -9.76
N ILE A 86 2.39 -13.65 -8.58
CA ILE A 86 1.18 -12.98 -8.08
C ILE A 86 1.60 -11.75 -7.28
N VAL A 87 0.92 -10.63 -7.54
CA VAL A 87 0.98 -9.41 -6.74
C VAL A 87 -0.36 -9.23 -6.04
N ASP A 88 -0.34 -9.20 -4.71
CA ASP A 88 -1.49 -8.87 -3.87
C ASP A 88 -1.34 -7.46 -3.31
N VAL A 89 -2.23 -6.55 -3.70
CA VAL A 89 -2.35 -5.23 -3.09
C VAL A 89 -3.40 -5.32 -1.99
N VAL A 90 -2.97 -5.12 -0.75
CA VAL A 90 -3.82 -5.23 0.44
C VAL A 90 -4.05 -3.83 1.00
N ILE A 91 -5.30 -3.50 1.29
CA ILE A 91 -5.69 -2.31 2.05
C ILE A 91 -6.49 -2.77 3.25
N GLN A 92 -6.03 -2.44 4.46
CA GLN A 92 -6.69 -2.78 5.71
C GLN A 92 -7.11 -1.53 6.48
N TRP A 93 -8.19 -1.61 7.24
CA TRP A 93 -8.65 -0.52 8.10
C TRP A 93 -9.47 -1.04 9.28
N GLN A 94 -9.63 -0.20 10.30
CA GLN A 94 -10.49 -0.47 11.43
C GLN A 94 -11.96 -0.17 11.09
N GLY A 95 -12.80 -1.21 11.11
CA GLY A 95 -14.25 -1.09 10.97
C GLY A 95 -14.93 -0.57 12.24
N LEU A 96 -16.18 -0.11 12.10
CA LEU A 96 -16.97 0.44 13.21
C LEU A 96 -17.70 -0.63 14.06
N LYS A 97 -17.75 -1.87 13.57
CA LYS A 97 -18.45 -2.98 14.21
C LYS A 97 -17.57 -4.21 14.16
N GLU A 98 -17.66 -5.02 15.20
CA GLU A 98 -17.09 -6.36 15.22
C GLU A 98 -17.81 -7.27 14.21
N THR A 99 -17.05 -8.04 13.44
CA THR A 99 -17.52 -9.19 12.67
C THR A 99 -16.46 -10.28 12.72
N ALA A 100 -16.54 -11.30 11.85
CA ALA A 100 -15.37 -12.11 11.54
C ALA A 100 -14.23 -11.22 11.01
N ASP A 101 -13.03 -11.50 11.48
CA ASP A 101 -11.79 -10.91 10.97
C ASP A 101 -11.58 -11.35 9.50
N ALA A 102 -11.20 -10.39 8.66
CA ALA A 102 -11.00 -10.61 7.23
C ALA A 102 -9.68 -11.31 6.89
N VAL A 103 -8.72 -11.34 7.82
CA VAL A 103 -7.38 -11.93 7.63
C VAL A 103 -7.36 -13.45 7.69
N ASN A 104 -8.42 -14.11 8.15
CA ASN A 104 -8.41 -15.57 8.34
C ASN A 104 -8.18 -16.33 6.99
N GLY A 105 -6.89 -16.59 6.68
CA GLY A 105 -6.39 -17.15 5.42
C GLY A 105 -5.83 -16.16 4.38
N GLY A 106 -5.68 -14.86 4.69
CA GLY A 106 -5.22 -13.81 3.78
C GLY A 106 -3.89 -13.16 4.17
N ALA A 107 -3.33 -12.35 3.26
CA ALA A 107 -2.15 -11.53 3.52
C ALA A 107 -2.46 -10.42 4.54
N VAL A 108 -1.48 -10.11 5.38
CA VAL A 108 -1.54 -9.07 6.41
C VAL A 108 -0.56 -7.96 6.07
N CYS A 109 -0.97 -6.71 6.25
CA CYS A 109 -0.02 -5.60 6.25
C CYS A 109 0.51 -5.38 7.66
N GLY A 110 1.79 -5.66 7.87
CA GLY A 110 2.47 -5.44 9.15
C GLY A 110 2.07 -6.44 10.23
N ASP A 111 2.17 -6.02 11.49
CA ASP A 111 1.94 -6.87 12.65
C ASP A 111 0.45 -6.87 13.03
N ALA A 112 -0.38 -7.58 12.27
CA ALA A 112 -1.77 -7.85 12.67
C ALA A 112 -1.91 -9.32 13.08
N ASP A 113 -2.38 -9.55 14.30
CA ASP A 113 -2.85 -10.86 14.77
C ASP A 113 -4.26 -11.13 14.22
N ASP A 114 -4.64 -12.39 14.02
CA ASP A 114 -5.95 -12.83 13.46
C ASP A 114 -7.13 -12.67 14.45
N GLU A 115 -6.95 -11.82 15.47
CA GLU A 115 -7.84 -11.66 16.61
C GLU A 115 -8.58 -10.31 16.60
N ASP A 116 -8.30 -9.41 15.64
CA ASP A 116 -9.02 -8.13 15.52
C ASP A 116 -10.34 -8.28 14.75
N LEU A 117 -11.40 -8.53 15.49
CA LEU A 117 -12.78 -8.62 14.98
C LEU A 117 -13.30 -7.33 14.32
N THR A 118 -12.63 -6.19 14.52
CA THR A 118 -13.01 -4.93 13.87
C THR A 118 -12.28 -4.70 12.56
N ARG A 119 -11.19 -5.43 12.28
CA ARG A 119 -10.40 -5.27 11.07
C ARG A 119 -11.19 -5.61 9.82
N ARG A 120 -10.91 -4.84 8.78
CA ARG A 120 -11.49 -4.95 7.44
C ARG A 120 -10.37 -4.92 6.43
N GLN A 121 -10.53 -5.62 5.32
CA GLN A 121 -9.58 -5.55 4.24
C GLN A 121 -10.23 -5.64 2.86
N VAL A 122 -9.55 -5.10 1.87
CA VAL A 122 -9.71 -5.40 0.45
C VAL A 122 -8.38 -5.92 -0.05
N VAL A 123 -8.42 -7.05 -0.75
CA VAL A 123 -7.25 -7.61 -1.44
C VAL A 123 -7.53 -7.59 -2.94
N VAL A 124 -6.64 -6.95 -3.69
CA VAL A 124 -6.66 -6.95 -5.15
C VAL A 124 -5.47 -7.77 -5.63
N SER A 125 -5.77 -8.95 -6.17
CA SER A 125 -4.75 -9.85 -6.70
C SER A 125 -4.63 -9.68 -8.21
N THR A 126 -3.39 -9.61 -8.68
CA THR A 126 -3.05 -9.62 -10.10
C THR A 126 -1.87 -10.56 -10.35
N TYR A 127 -1.62 -10.88 -11.62
CA TYR A 127 -0.48 -11.68 -12.04
C TYR A 127 0.39 -10.86 -12.98
N VAL A 128 1.69 -10.86 -12.72
CA VAL A 128 2.70 -10.15 -13.52
C VAL A 128 3.65 -11.16 -14.15
N ILE A 129 4.09 -10.87 -15.37
CA ILE A 129 5.06 -11.65 -16.11
C ILE A 129 6.21 -10.73 -16.47
N ASP A 130 7.42 -11.15 -16.13
CA ASP A 130 8.64 -10.59 -16.71
C ASP A 130 8.94 -11.34 -18.02
N GLU A 131 8.89 -10.62 -19.14
CA GLU A 131 9.15 -11.20 -20.46
C GLU A 131 10.56 -11.81 -20.58
N THR A 132 11.51 -11.37 -19.74
CA THR A 132 12.87 -11.93 -19.72
C THR A 132 12.97 -13.31 -19.07
N GLU A 133 11.93 -13.71 -18.32
CA GLU A 133 11.88 -15.00 -17.63
C GLU A 133 11.04 -16.05 -18.38
N LEU A 134 10.41 -15.68 -19.50
CA LEU A 134 9.59 -16.58 -20.32
C LEU A 134 10.37 -17.78 -20.90
#